data_AF-A0A7K0UXN7-F1
#
_entry.id   AF-A0A7K0UXN7-F1
#
_cell.length_a   1.000
_cell.length_b   1.000
_cell.length_c   1.000
_cell.angle_alpha   90.00
_cell.angle_beta   90.00
_cell.angle_gamma   90.00
#
_symmetry.space_group_name_H-M   'P 1'
#
loop_
_entity.id
_entity.type
_entity.pdbx_description
1 polymer ?
#
loop_
_entity_poly.entity_id
_entity_poly.type
_entity_poly.pdbx_seq_one_letter_code
_entity_poly.pdbx_strand_id
1 'polypeptide(L)' 'MRRKSLLAGAIALALAATGISINAQSASAAGTTITIWHNLGTTQNAEAVKALTSAYTKANPSVTFKLVDQ' A
#
# COMPACT_ATOMS: atom_id res chain seq x y z
N MET A 1 16.87 4.86 -28.76
CA MET A 1 15.70 4.40 -27.96
C MET A 1 14.69 3.55 -28.73
N ARG A 2 14.46 3.76 -30.04
CA ARG A 2 13.45 3.01 -30.82
C ARG A 2 13.69 1.49 -30.98
N ARG A 3 14.95 1.04 -30.98
CA ARG A 3 15.28 -0.40 -31.13
C ARG A 3 15.05 -1.23 -29.85
N LYS A 4 15.14 -0.61 -28.66
CA LYS A 4 14.87 -1.27 -27.38
C LYS A 4 13.36 -1.47 -27.13
N SER A 5 12.54 -0.58 -27.70
CA SER A 5 11.07 -0.65 -27.63
C SER A 5 10.50 -1.81 -28.46
N LEU A 6 11.14 -2.20 -29.56
CA LEU A 6 10.70 -3.32 -30.39
C LEU A 6 10.97 -4.69 -29.74
N LEU A 7 12.07 -4.84 -29.01
CA LEU A 7 12.37 -6.08 -28.28
C LEU A 7 11.40 -6.33 -27.11
N ALA A 8 11.00 -5.28 -26.40
CA ALA A 8 10.04 -5.40 -25.30
C ALA A 8 8.65 -5.84 -25.78
N GLY A 9 8.22 -5.38 -26.96
CA GLY A 9 6.96 -5.78 -27.57
C GLY A 9 6.93 -7.24 -28.04
N ALA A 10 8.04 -7.76 -28.55
CA ALA A 10 8.13 -9.14 -29.05
C ALA A 10 8.04 -10.19 -27.93
N ILE A 11 8.60 -9.89 -26.75
CA ILE A 11 8.57 -10.80 -25.59
C ILE A 11 7.14 -10.90 -25.01
N ALA A 12 6.41 -9.79 -24.97
CA ALA A 12 5.04 -9.76 -24.48
C ALA A 12 4.08 -10.57 -25.38
N LEU A 13 4.29 -10.55 -26.69
CA LEU A 13 3.48 -11.32 -27.64
C LEU A 13 3.76 -12.83 -27.56
N ALA A 14 5.01 -13.22 -27.31
CA ALA A 14 5.40 -14.62 -27.15
C ALA A 14 4.84 -15.26 -25.86
N LEU A 15 4.76 -14.50 -24.77
CA LEU A 15 4.13 -14.98 -23.51
C LEU A 15 2.61 -15.13 -23.62
N ALA A 16 1.95 -14.30 -24.44
CA ALA A 16 0.50 -14.42 -24.66
C ALA A 16 0.12 -15.66 -25.48
N ALA A 17 1.01 -16.13 -26.36
CA ALA A 17 0.77 -17.28 -27.24
C ALA A 17 0.85 -18.65 -26.55
N THR A 18 1.49 -18.74 -25.37
CA THR A 18 1.64 -20.02 -24.63
C THR A 18 0.41 -20.39 -23.81
N GLY A 19 -0.64 -19.56 -23.78
CA GLY A 19 -1.86 -19.82 -23.02
C GLY A 19 -1.66 -19.87 -21.50
N ILE A 20 -0.49 -19.46 -21.01
CA ILE A 20 -0.21 -19.37 -19.58
C ILE A 20 -0.92 -18.11 -19.07
N SER A 21 -2.19 -18.26 -18.70
CA SER A 21 -2.88 -17.29 -17.87
C SER A 21 -2.14 -17.19 -16.55
N ILE A 22 -1.27 -16.18 -16.41
CA ILE A 22 -0.75 -15.77 -15.11
C ILE A 22 -1.94 -15.20 -14.35
N ASN A 23 -2.64 -16.06 -13.62
CA ASN A 23 -3.51 -15.61 -12.55
C ASN A 23 -2.59 -15.04 -11.48
N ALA A 24 -2.25 -13.76 -11.64
CA ALA A 24 -1.67 -12.96 -10.58
C ALA A 24 -2.76 -12.77 -9.52
N GLN A 25 -3.02 -13.83 -8.76
CA GLN A 25 -3.78 -13.75 -7.53
C GLN A 25 -2.89 -12.95 -6.58
N SER A 26 -3.03 -11.62 -6.62
CA SER A 26 -2.48 -10.75 -5.59
C SER A 26 -3.07 -11.22 -4.27
N ALA A 27 -2.27 -11.91 -3.47
CA ALA A 27 -2.61 -12.21 -2.09
C ALA A 27 -2.79 -10.84 -1.41
N SER A 28 -4.05 -10.44 -1.24
CA SER A 28 -4.37 -9.26 -0.46
C SER A 28 -3.99 -9.61 0.97
N ALA A 29 -2.79 -9.20 1.40
CA ALA A 29 -2.38 -9.31 2.78
C ALA A 29 -3.49 -8.65 3.61
N ALA A 30 -4.11 -9.42 4.51
CA ALA A 30 -5.15 -8.91 5.39
C ALA A 30 -4.61 -7.65 6.07
N GLY A 31 -5.32 -6.53 5.90
CA GLY A 31 -4.90 -5.26 6.46
C GLY A 31 -4.70 -5.35 7.97
N THR A 32 -3.67 -4.67 8.48
CA THR A 32 -3.37 -4.60 9.91
C THR A 32 -3.99 -3.34 10.50
N THR A 33 -4.70 -3.48 11.62
CA THR A 33 -5.15 -2.33 12.42
C THR A 33 -4.36 -2.26 13.71
N ILE A 34 -3.68 -1.12 13.93
CA ILE A 34 -2.91 -0.86 15.14
C ILE A 34 -3.75 0.05 16.06
N THR A 35 -3.97 -0.37 17.30
CA THR A 35 -4.63 0.48 18.30
C THR A 35 -3.57 1.17 19.15
N ILE A 36 -3.61 2.50 19.21
CA ILE A 36 -2.69 3.32 20.02
C ILE A 36 -3.51 3.93 21.16
N TRP A 37 -3.14 3.56 22.38
CA TRP A 37 -3.66 4.16 23.61
C TRP A 37 -2.73 5.27 24.01
N HIS A 38 -3.26 6.47 24.23
CA HIS A 38 -2.46 7.66 24.45
C HIS A 38 -3.05 8.58 25.50
N ASN A 39 -2.20 9.28 26.25
CA ASN A 39 -2.58 10.38 27.13
C ASN A 39 -1.73 11.60 26.75
N LEU A 40 -1.97 12.12 25.54
CA LEU A 40 -1.16 13.20 24.95
C LEU A 40 -1.57 14.57 25.50
N GLY A 41 -2.62 14.63 26.33
CA GLY A 41 -3.13 15.85 26.91
C GLY A 41 -3.63 16.82 25.85
N THR A 42 -2.96 17.97 25.72
CA THR A 42 -3.38 19.11 24.90
C THR A 42 -3.67 18.76 23.44
N THR A 43 -4.51 19.59 22.80
CA THR A 43 -5.01 19.40 21.43
C THR A 43 -3.89 19.20 20.40
N GLN A 44 -2.75 19.89 20.55
CA GLN A 44 -1.71 19.91 19.52
C GLN A 44 -0.96 18.57 19.38
N ASN A 45 -0.72 17.86 20.47
CA ASN A 45 -0.06 16.55 20.42
C ASN A 45 -0.99 15.47 19.87
N ALA A 46 -2.28 15.52 20.23
CA ALA A 46 -3.30 14.64 19.67
C ALA A 46 -3.47 14.87 18.16
N GLU A 47 -3.48 16.14 17.72
CA GLU A 47 -3.52 16.50 16.30
C GLU A 47 -2.27 16.03 15.55
N ALA A 48 -1.08 16.16 16.13
CA ALA A 48 0.15 15.68 15.53
C ALA A 48 0.13 14.15 15.32
N VAL A 49 -0.33 13.39 16.31
CA VAL A 49 -0.44 11.92 16.20
C VAL A 49 -1.50 11.51 15.18
N LYS A 50 -2.62 12.23 15.12
CA LYS A 50 -3.63 12.02 14.07
C LYS A 50 -3.08 12.30 12.67
N ALA A 51 -2.34 13.38 12.49
CA ALA A 51 -1.72 13.72 11.21
C ALA A 51 -0.68 12.66 10.80
N LEU A 52 0.16 12.22 11.74
CA LEU A 52 1.17 11.18 11.51
C LEU A 52 0.54 9.86 11.06
N THR A 53 -0.45 9.39 11.81
CA THR A 53 -1.12 8.10 11.54
C THR A 53 -1.91 8.13 10.24
N SER A 54 -2.52 9.28 9.91
CA SER A 54 -3.14 9.50 8.60
C SER A 54 -2.13 9.48 7.45
N ALA A 55 -0.97 10.14 7.61
CA ALA A 55 0.07 10.13 6.59
C ALA A 55 0.65 8.72 6.37
N TYR A 56 0.83 7.96 7.46
CA TYR A 56 1.30 6.59 7.40
C TYR A 56 0.29 5.68 6.68
N THR A 57 -1.00 5.80 7.00
CA THR A 57 -2.07 5.04 6.33
C THR A 57 -2.12 5.36 4.84
N LYS A 58 -1.93 6.63 4.45
CA LYS A 58 -1.88 7.04 3.05
C LYS A 58 -0.69 6.44 2.31
N ALA A 59 0.46 6.32 2.97
CA ALA A 59 1.65 5.69 2.42
C ALA A 59 1.58 4.14 2.43
N ASN A 60 0.83 3.57 3.38
CA ASN A 60 0.70 2.13 3.60
C ASN A 60 -0.79 1.77 3.76
N PRO A 61 -1.56 1.64 2.66
CA PRO A 61 -3.02 1.46 2.74
C PRO A 61 -3.48 0.18 3.45
N SER A 62 -2.59 -0.80 3.60
CA SER A 62 -2.83 -2.02 4.36
C SER A 62 -2.70 -1.82 5.88
N VAL A 63 -2.25 -0.66 6.36
CA VAL A 63 -2.09 -0.35 7.78
C VAL A 63 -3.02 0.78 8.18
N THR A 64 -3.87 0.52 9.16
CA THR A 64 -4.81 1.50 9.72
C THR A 64 -4.58 1.69 11.21
N PHE A 65 -5.04 2.81 11.76
CA PHE A 65 -4.86 3.14 13.17
C PHE A 65 -6.18 3.45 13.87
N LYS A 66 -6.30 2.97 15.11
CA LYS A 66 -7.34 3.37 16.05
C LYS A 66 -6.69 4.12 17.20
N LEU A 67 -7.02 5.41 17.37
CA LEU A 67 -6.50 6.23 18.47
C LEU A 67 -7.49 6.20 19.63
N VAL A 68 -7.00 5.87 20.82
CA VAL A 68 -7.79 5.78 22.07
C VAL A 68 -7.17 6.75 23.07
N ASP A 69 -7.91 7.80 23.40
CA ASP A 69 -7.52 8.76 24.42
C ASP A 69 -7.82 8.22 25.83
N GLN A 70 -7.03 8.61 26.84
CA GLN A 70 -7.09 8.11 28.22
C GLN A 70 -7.21 9.22 29.24
#